data_AF-A0AAX4HJE3-F1
#
_entry.id   AF-A0AAX4HJE3-F1
#
_cell.length_a   1.000
_cell.length_b   1.000
_cell.length_c   1.000
_cell.angle_alpha   90.00
_cell.angle_beta   90.00
_cell.angle_gamma   90.00
#
_symmetry.space_group_name_H-M   'P 1'
#
loop_
_entity.id
_entity.type
_entity.pdbx_description
1 polymer ?
#
loop_
_entity_poly.entity_id
_entity_poly.type
_entity_poly.pdbx_seq_one_letter_code
_entity_poly.pdbx_strand_id
1 'polypeptide(L)'
;MESLIVISKVKKFIKEKADMNTSAGFFEPLNQDIVKACRDAMAHAQKLGRKTVMGKDFNLYVEKSDIQEALVVASKVKKLIKDELGLSTSSQAIDQLTVRVQTICLKAIENAKADKRKTVMDRDFTAPTSLT
;
A
#
# COMPACT_ATOMS: atom_id res chain seq x y z
N MET A 1 1.58 -13.64 -9.24
CA MET A 1 2.30 -12.67 -8.38
C MET A 1 1.84 -12.92 -6.95
N GLU A 2 2.74 -12.96 -5.97
CA GLU A 2 2.33 -13.16 -4.57
C GLU A 2 1.61 -11.90 -4.04
N SER A 3 0.45 -12.07 -3.38
CA SER A 3 -0.25 -10.93 -2.76
C SER A 3 0.50 -10.48 -1.50
N LEU A 4 0.94 -9.23 -1.50
CA LEU A 4 1.54 -8.54 -0.36
C LEU A 4 0.49 -7.90 0.56
N ILE A 5 -0.78 -7.97 0.18
CA ILE A 5 -1.87 -7.28 0.86
C ILE A 5 -2.71 -8.30 1.64
N VAL A 6 -3.15 -7.89 2.83
CA VAL A 6 -4.12 -8.67 3.61
C VAL A 6 -5.52 -8.34 3.10
N ILE A 7 -6.00 -9.13 2.14
CA ILE A 7 -7.29 -8.93 1.44
C ILE A 7 -8.45 -8.72 2.43
N SER A 8 -8.56 -9.58 3.45
CA SER A 8 -9.64 -9.51 4.44
C SER A 8 -9.67 -8.19 5.21
N LYS A 9 -8.49 -7.67 5.59
CA LYS A 9 -8.37 -6.40 6.31
C LYS A 9 -8.69 -5.20 5.43
N VAL A 10 -8.28 -5.22 4.17
CA VAL A 10 -8.62 -4.16 3.21
C VAL A 10 -10.13 -4.12 2.95
N LYS A 11 -10.78 -5.27 2.78
CA LYS A 11 -12.26 -5.34 2.67
C LYS A 11 -12.93 -4.79 3.91
N LYS A 12 -12.46 -5.19 5.10
CA LYS A 12 -12.97 -4.69 6.38
C LYS A 12 -12.81 -3.17 6.49
N PHE A 13 -11.64 -2.63 6.16
CA PHE A 13 -11.38 -1.19 6.16
C PHE A 13 -12.35 -0.42 5.25
N ILE A 14 -12.56 -0.88 4.01
CA ILE A 14 -13.51 -0.25 3.08
C ILE A 14 -14.95 -0.30 3.61
N LYS A 15 -15.34 -1.45 4.20
CA LYS A 15 -16.66 -1.65 4.79
C LYS A 15 -16.90 -0.73 5.99
N GLU A 16 -15.93 -0.61 6.90
CA GLU A 16 -16.02 0.25 8.08
C GLU A 16 -16.03 1.74 7.72
N LYS A 17 -15.30 2.16 6.68
CA LYS A 17 -15.21 3.58 6.29
C LYS A 17 -16.38 4.08 5.46
N ALA A 18 -17.01 3.23 4.66
CA ALA A 18 -18.00 3.69 3.68
C ALA A 18 -19.22 2.76 3.50
N ASP A 19 -19.30 1.65 4.23
CA ASP A 19 -20.30 0.60 4.04
C ASP A 19 -20.33 0.04 2.60
N MET A 20 -19.19 0.04 1.91
CA MET A 20 -19.06 -0.39 0.52
C MET A 20 -18.51 -1.81 0.38
N ASN A 21 -18.87 -2.47 -0.72
CA ASN A 21 -18.29 -3.75 -1.13
C ASN A 21 -16.98 -3.53 -1.89
N THR A 22 -16.18 -4.58 -2.02
CA THR A 22 -14.92 -4.55 -2.80
C THR A 22 -14.89 -5.72 -3.78
N SER A 23 -14.70 -5.41 -5.06
CA SER A 23 -14.53 -6.42 -6.10
C SER A 23 -13.20 -7.15 -5.97
N ALA A 24 -13.11 -8.38 -6.49
CA ALA A 24 -11.84 -9.11 -6.55
C ALA A 24 -10.82 -8.41 -7.48
N GLY A 25 -11.28 -7.77 -8.55
CA GLY A 25 -10.43 -7.07 -9.52
C GLY A 25 -9.65 -5.90 -8.92
N PHE A 26 -10.15 -5.26 -7.86
CA PHE A 26 -9.47 -4.14 -7.20
C PHE A 26 -8.10 -4.52 -6.60
N PHE A 27 -7.91 -5.77 -6.20
CA PHE A 27 -6.68 -6.19 -5.52
C PHE A 27 -5.47 -6.32 -6.44
N GLU A 28 -5.68 -6.55 -7.74
CA GLU A 28 -4.59 -6.68 -8.71
C GLU A 28 -3.80 -5.35 -8.88
N PRO A 29 -4.43 -4.21 -9.28
CA PRO A 29 -3.71 -2.94 -9.40
C PRO A 29 -3.18 -2.45 -8.04
N LEU A 30 -3.91 -2.73 -6.95
CA LEU A 30 -3.44 -2.42 -5.60
C LEU A 30 -2.15 -3.18 -5.26
N ASN A 31 -2.08 -4.48 -5.55
CA ASN A 31 -0.88 -5.27 -5.27
C ASN A 31 0.31 -4.82 -6.13
N GLN A 32 0.06 -4.52 -7.41
CA GLN A 32 1.09 -4.01 -8.32
C GLN A 32 1.67 -2.68 -7.84
N ASP A 33 0.84 -1.77 -7.32
CA ASP A 33 1.31 -0.50 -6.75
C ASP A 33 2.17 -0.71 -5.51
N ILE A 34 1.81 -1.63 -4.62
CA ILE A 34 2.63 -1.95 -3.43
C ILE A 34 3.97 -2.57 -3.81
N VAL A 35 4.00 -3.47 -4.78
CA VAL A 35 5.26 -4.03 -5.31
C VAL A 35 6.12 -2.92 -5.93
N LYS A 36 5.52 -2.06 -6.74
CA LYS A 36 6.21 -0.91 -7.35
C LYS A 36 6.77 0.04 -6.29
N ALA A 37 5.98 0.38 -5.27
CA ALA A 37 6.40 1.23 -4.17
C ALA A 37 7.58 0.63 -3.38
N CYS A 38 7.59 -0.70 -3.17
CA CYS A 38 8.74 -1.37 -2.55
C CYS A 38 9.99 -1.25 -3.42
N ARG A 39 9.88 -1.46 -4.74
CA ARG A 39 11.00 -1.34 -5.68
C ARG A 39 11.57 0.07 -5.75
N ASP A 40 10.69 1.06 -5.85
CA ASP A 40 11.07 2.48 -5.85
C ASP A 40 11.81 2.83 -4.54
N ALA A 41 11.29 2.38 -3.40
CA ALA A 41 11.93 2.59 -2.09
C ALA A 41 13.28 1.88 -1.95
N MET A 42 13.42 0.67 -2.49
CA MET A 42 14.71 -0.03 -2.50
C MET A 42 15.75 0.69 -3.36
N ALA A 43 15.36 1.18 -4.54
CA ALA A 43 16.24 1.96 -5.40
C ALA A 43 16.69 3.24 -4.70
N HIS A 44 15.79 3.92 -4.00
CA HIS A 44 16.12 5.11 -3.22
C HIS A 44 17.09 4.80 -2.06
N ALA A 45 16.84 3.71 -1.32
CA ALA A 45 17.73 3.28 -0.23
C ALA A 45 19.15 2.95 -0.73
N GLN A 46 19.26 2.24 -1.86
CA GLN A 46 20.55 1.94 -2.48
C GLN A 46 21.27 3.18 -2.99
N LYS A 47 20.55 4.11 -3.63
CA LYS A 47 21.11 5.38 -4.08
C LYS A 47 21.74 6.18 -2.94
N LEU A 48 21.18 6.05 -1.73
CA LEU A 48 21.69 6.66 -0.50
C LEU A 48 22.72 5.79 0.24
N GLY A 49 23.15 4.66 -0.33
CA GLY A 49 24.13 3.75 0.25
C GLY A 49 23.64 2.97 1.49
N ARG A 50 22.32 2.93 1.74
CA ARG A 50 21.75 2.27 2.92
C ARG A 50 21.40 0.81 2.66
N LYS A 51 21.69 -0.04 3.65
CA LYS A 51 21.30 -1.47 3.66
C LYS A 51 19.89 -1.72 4.20
N THR A 52 19.16 -0.66 4.56
CA THR A 52 17.84 -0.73 5.19
C THR A 52 16.87 0.22 4.50
N VAL A 53 15.76 -0.34 4.00
CA VAL A 53 14.60 0.41 3.51
C VAL A 53 13.84 0.97 4.71
N MET A 54 13.70 2.29 4.74
CA MET A 54 13.06 3.08 5.79
C MET A 54 11.77 3.72 5.27
N GLY A 55 10.93 4.25 6.17
CA GLY A 55 9.68 4.91 5.77
C GLY A 55 9.92 6.08 4.80
N LYS A 56 10.99 6.85 5.00
CA LYS A 56 11.38 7.97 4.13
C LYS A 56 11.83 7.59 2.72
N ASP A 57 11.99 6.29 2.44
CA ASP A 57 12.30 5.82 1.09
C ASP A 57 11.08 5.73 0.20
N PHE A 58 9.88 5.75 0.79
CA PHE A 58 8.63 5.72 0.04
C PHE A 58 8.24 7.12 -0.42
N ASN A 59 7.65 7.20 -1.61
CA ASN A 59 7.13 8.45 -2.18
C ASN A 59 6.02 9.09 -1.35
N LEU A 60 5.36 8.30 -0.50
CA LEU A 60 4.41 8.77 0.50
C LEU A 60 5.03 8.56 1.88
N TYR A 61 5.27 9.65 2.60
CA TYR A 61 5.79 9.61 3.96
C TYR A 61 4.87 10.40 4.90
N VAL A 62 4.40 9.72 5.95
CA VAL A 62 3.65 10.32 7.05
C VAL A 62 4.43 10.07 8.34
N GLU A 63 4.91 11.14 8.96
CA GLU A 63 5.78 11.08 10.14
C GLU A 63 5.07 10.45 11.35
N LYS A 64 3.79 10.77 11.53
CA LYS A 64 2.92 10.20 12.57
C LYS A 64 1.72 9.53 11.93
N SER A 65 1.84 8.23 11.69
CA SER A 65 0.75 7.40 11.18
C SER A 65 0.05 6.70 12.33
N ASP A 66 -1.19 7.05 12.62
CA ASP A 66 -2.02 6.32 13.60
C ASP A 66 -2.56 5.04 12.93
N ILE A 67 -1.69 4.03 12.87
CA ILE A 67 -2.00 2.74 12.25
C ILE A 67 -2.48 1.79 13.33
N GLN A 68 -3.79 1.58 13.35
CA GLN A 68 -4.39 0.59 14.24
C GLN A 68 -4.05 -0.85 13.81
N GLU A 69 -3.94 -1.09 12.50
CA GLU A 69 -3.69 -2.41 11.95
C GLU A 69 -2.94 -2.36 10.61
N ALA A 70 -1.92 -3.21 10.46
CA ALA A 70 -1.19 -3.38 9.20
C ALA A 70 -2.09 -4.02 8.13
N LEU A 71 -2.21 -3.35 6.98
CA LEU A 71 -2.97 -3.82 5.80
C LEU A 71 -2.12 -4.62 4.81
N VAL A 72 -0.81 -4.67 5.03
CA VAL A 72 0.15 -5.45 4.24
C VAL A 72 0.69 -6.62 5.05
N VAL A 73 1.08 -7.69 4.35
CA VAL A 73 1.70 -8.87 4.95
C VAL A 73 3.18 -8.60 5.18
N ALA A 74 3.54 -8.17 6.39
CA ALA A 74 4.89 -7.73 6.72
C ALA A 74 5.98 -8.78 6.39
N SER A 75 5.72 -10.07 6.61
CA SER A 75 6.66 -11.14 6.28
C SER A 75 6.96 -11.24 4.79
N LYS A 76 5.95 -11.06 3.94
CA LYS A 76 6.10 -11.09 2.48
C LYS A 76 6.82 -9.87 1.94
N VAL A 77 6.51 -8.69 2.49
CA VAL A 77 7.23 -7.46 2.14
C VAL A 77 8.72 -7.57 2.48
N LYS A 78 9.03 -8.03 3.70
CA LYS A 78 10.42 -8.26 4.13
C LYS A 78 11.13 -9.28 3.24
N LYS A 79 10.43 -10.37 2.90
CA LYS A 79 10.95 -11.40 1.99
C LYS A 79 11.24 -10.82 0.61
N LEU A 80 10.32 -10.08 0.00
CA LEU A 80 10.51 -9.44 -1.29
C LEU A 80 11.77 -8.56 -1.31
N ILE A 81 11.90 -7.67 -0.31
CA ILE A 81 13.03 -6.73 -0.22
C ILE A 81 14.36 -7.47 -0.04
N LYS A 82 14.35 -8.53 0.77
CA LYS A 82 15.54 -9.36 1.02
C LYS A 82 15.93 -10.20 -0.20
N ASP A 83 14.95 -10.79 -0.87
CA ASP A 83 15.18 -11.67 -2.02
C ASP A 83 15.62 -10.88 -3.26
N GLU A 84 15.07 -9.68 -3.49
CA GLU A 84 15.43 -8.87 -4.66
C GLU A 84 16.78 -8.16 -4.49
N LEU A 85 17.07 -7.57 -3.31
CA LEU A 85 18.23 -6.67 -3.14
C LEU A 85 19.05 -6.90 -1.86
N GLY A 86 18.76 -7.94 -1.08
CA GLY A 86 19.48 -8.25 0.16
C GLY A 86 19.34 -7.20 1.26
N LEU A 87 18.38 -6.28 1.13
CA LEU A 87 18.18 -5.18 2.06
C LEU A 87 17.34 -5.62 3.27
N SER A 88 17.51 -4.91 4.39
CA SER A 88 16.63 -5.00 5.55
C SER A 88 15.44 -4.04 5.42
N THR A 89 14.36 -4.31 6.14
CA THR A 89 13.15 -3.47 6.13
C THR A 89 12.83 -2.99 7.55
N SER A 90 12.66 -1.68 7.73
CA SER A 90 12.25 -1.13 9.02
C SER A 90 10.76 -1.39 9.31
N SER A 91 10.35 -1.29 10.58
CA SER A 91 8.92 -1.29 10.94
C SER A 91 8.17 -0.14 10.26
N GLN A 92 8.77 1.05 10.24
CA GLN A 92 8.22 2.24 9.61
C GLN A 92 7.93 2.05 8.11
N ALA A 93 8.68 1.21 7.40
CA ALA A 93 8.38 0.89 6.00
C ALA A 93 7.02 0.16 5.86
N ILE A 94 6.71 -0.77 6.77
CA ILE A 94 5.41 -1.46 6.81
C ILE A 94 4.28 -0.47 7.12
N ASP A 95 4.56 0.49 7.99
CA ASP A 95 3.64 1.55 8.35
C ASP A 95 3.30 2.43 7.14
N GLN A 96 4.33 2.91 6.41
CA GLN A 96 4.12 3.71 5.21
C GLN A 96 3.38 2.96 4.09
N LEU A 97 3.67 1.66 3.91
CA LEU A 97 2.90 0.84 2.98
C LEU A 97 1.44 0.71 3.39
N THR A 98 1.17 0.58 4.68
CA THR A 98 -0.20 0.54 5.20
C THR A 98 -0.93 1.86 4.97
N VAL A 99 -0.28 2.99 5.25
CA VAL A 99 -0.83 4.32 4.94
C VAL A 99 -1.12 4.44 3.45
N ARG A 100 -0.21 4.00 2.59
CA ARG A 100 -0.42 3.99 1.13
C ARG A 100 -1.66 3.21 0.71
N VAL A 101 -1.84 2.00 1.26
CA VAL A 101 -3.07 1.20 1.02
C VAL A 101 -4.31 1.94 1.50
N GLN A 102 -4.30 2.53 2.70
CA GLN A 102 -5.43 3.29 3.22
C GLN A 102 -5.79 4.47 2.31
N THR A 103 -4.79 5.26 1.88
CA THR A 103 -4.98 6.38 0.96
C THR A 103 -5.61 5.94 -0.36
N ILE A 104 -5.14 4.84 -0.94
CA ILE A 104 -5.72 4.28 -2.17
C ILE A 104 -7.17 3.85 -1.93
N CYS A 105 -7.45 3.18 -0.81
CA CYS A 105 -8.80 2.73 -0.48
C CYS A 105 -9.77 3.90 -0.31
N LEU A 106 -9.36 4.96 0.39
CA LEU A 106 -10.16 6.17 0.56
C LEU A 106 -10.44 6.84 -0.78
N LYS A 107 -9.42 6.95 -1.66
CA LYS A 107 -9.61 7.52 -2.99
C LYS A 107 -10.52 6.67 -3.87
N ALA A 108 -10.38 5.36 -3.81
CA ALA A 108 -11.22 4.44 -4.56
C ALA A 108 -12.69 4.47 -4.07
N ILE A 109 -12.91 4.66 -2.77
CA ILE A 109 -14.25 4.92 -2.20
C ILE A 109 -14.85 6.20 -2.81
N GLU A 110 -14.09 7.30 -2.87
CA GLU A 110 -14.56 8.55 -3.46
C GLU A 110 -14.95 8.37 -4.93
N ASN A 111 -14.09 7.72 -5.72
CA ASN A 111 -14.33 7.46 -7.14
C ASN A 111 -15.59 6.60 -7.34
N ALA A 112 -15.75 5.53 -6.56
CA ALA A 112 -16.92 4.67 -6.63
C ALA A 112 -18.22 5.41 -6.24
N LYS A 113 -18.15 6.30 -5.24
CA LYS A 113 -19.28 7.15 -4.82
C LYS A 113 -19.63 8.18 -5.89
N ALA A 114 -18.65 8.81 -6.52
CA ALA A 114 -18.85 9.75 -7.62
C ALA A 114 -19.60 9.08 -8.79
N ASP A 115 -19.27 7.81 -9.06
CA ASP A 115 -19.94 6.95 -10.04
C ASP A 115 -21.26 6.34 -9.54
N LYS A 116 -21.76 6.74 -8.36
CA LYS A 116 -23.00 6.24 -7.73
C LYS A 116 -23.04 4.72 -7.52
N ARG A 117 -21.88 4.08 -7.34
CA ARG A 117 -21.75 2.64 -7.07
C ARG A 117 -21.53 2.37 -5.58
N LYS A 118 -21.99 1.19 -5.13
CA LYS A 118 -21.73 0.66 -3.76
C LYS A 118 -20.57 -0.34 -3.70
N THR A 119 -19.85 -0.51 -4.81
CA THR A 119 -18.76 -1.48 -4.93
C THR A 119 -17.53 -0.81 -5.50
N VAL A 120 -16.42 -0.89 -4.76
CA VAL A 120 -15.09 -0.48 -5.19
C VAL A 120 -14.55 -1.50 -6.18
N MET A 121 -14.16 -1.02 -7.36
CA MET A 121 -13.71 -1.78 -8.51
C MET A 121 -12.27 -1.42 -8.88
N ASP A 122 -11.64 -2.24 -9.71
CA ASP A 122 -10.34 -1.99 -10.33
C ASP A 122 -10.23 -0.60 -10.96
N ARG A 123 -11.28 -0.15 -11.67
CA ARG A 123 -11.35 1.19 -12.28
C ARG A 123 -11.30 2.35 -11.27
N ASP A 124 -11.63 2.09 -10.00
CA ASP A 124 -11.60 3.10 -8.95
C ASP A 124 -10.18 3.30 -8.38
N PHE A 125 -9.26 2.40 -8.70
CA PHE A 125 -7.88 2.49 -8.26
C PHE A 125 -7.24 3.79 -8.78
N THR A 126 -6.58 4.51 -7.88
CA THR A 126 -5.75 5.66 -8.22
C THR A 126 -4.49 5.58 -7.38
N ALA A 127 -3.33 5.53 -8.03
CA ALA A 127 -2.06 5.53 -7.32
C ALA A 127 -1.87 6.88 -6.60
N PRO A 128 -1.44 6.91 -5.34
CA PRO A 128 -1.13 8.13 -4.64
C PRO A 128 0.17 8.65 -5.21
N THR A 129 0.07 9.64 -6.09
CA THR A 129 1.19 10.48 -6.50
C THR A 129 1.64 11.29 -5.29
N SER A 130 2.95 11.49 -5.16
CA SER A 130 3.55 12.34 -4.13
C SER A 130 2.79 13.66 -4.03
N LEU A 131 2.46 14.09 -2.81
CA LEU A 131 2.17 15.50 -2.56
C LEU A 131 3.39 16.28 -3.05
N THR A 132 3.20 17.09 -4.09
CA THR A 132 4.04 18.27 -4.38
C THR A 132 4.13 19.16 -3.15
#